data_AF-A0A931W5V4-F1
#
_entry.id   AF-A0A931W5V4-F1
#
_cell.length_a   1.000
_cell.length_b   1.000
_cell.length_c   1.000
_cell.angle_alpha   90.00
_cell.angle_beta   90.00
_cell.angle_gamma   90.00
#
_symmetry.space_group_name_H-M   'P 1'
#
loop_
_entity.id
_entity.type
_entity.pdbx_description
1 polymer ?
#
loop_
_entity_poly.entity_id
_entity_poly.type
_entity_poly.pdbx_seq_one_letter_code
_entity_poly.pdbx_strand_id
1 'polypeptide(L)' 'MATQKPPIIIQGGRLIDGNGGKLLDNATVVIEGNRIKQVAAGKIDFPREARVIDAGS' A
#
# COMPACT_ATOMS: atom_id res chain seq x y z
N MET A 1 5.24 18.92 17.90
CA MET A 1 4.77 17.60 17.43
C MET A 1 5.17 17.47 15.96
N ALA A 2 5.77 16.36 15.55
CA ALA A 2 6.14 16.19 14.15
C ALA A 2 4.86 16.01 13.32
N THR A 3 4.67 16.84 12.29
CA THR A 3 3.56 16.67 11.36
C THR A 3 3.81 15.38 10.58
N GLN A 4 3.07 14.32 10.89
CA GLN A 4 3.17 13.06 10.17
C GLN A 4 2.72 13.30 8.72
N LYS A 5 3.60 12.98 7.76
CA LYS A 5 3.25 13.08 6.34
C LYS A 5 2.08 12.12 6.05
N PRO A 6 1.15 12.50 5.15
CA PRO A 6 0.10 11.58 4.72
C PRO A 6 0.69 10.27 4.19
N PRO A 7 0.02 9.13 4.44
CA PRO A 7 0.51 7.84 3.96
C PRO A 7 0.46 7.75 2.44
N ILE A 8 1.31 6.89 1.89
CA ILE A 8 1.25 6.50 0.48
C ILE A 8 0.51 5.16 0.41
N ILE A 9 -0.46 5.07 -0.49
CA ILE A 9 -1.25 3.87 -0.74
C ILE A 9 -0.95 3.42 -2.16
N ILE A 10 -0.42 2.21 -2.32
CA ILE A 10 -0.26 1.58 -3.64
C ILE A 10 -1.32 0.49 -3.73
N GLN A 11 -2.21 0.52 -4.71
CA GLN A 11 -3.34 -0.41 -4.77
C GLN A 11 -3.56 -1.02 -6.15
N GLY A 12 -4.28 -2.13 -6.20
CA GLY A 12 -4.78 -2.75 -7.43
C GLY A 12 -3.76 -3.60 -8.20
N GLY A 13 -2.48 -3.56 -7.83
CA GLY A 13 -1.43 -4.32 -8.49
C GLY A 13 -1.33 -5.78 -8.04
N ARG A 14 -0.60 -6.59 -8.82
CA ARG A 14 -0.13 -7.90 -8.39
C ARG A 14 1.20 -7.74 -7.64
N LEU A 15 1.26 -8.18 -6.39
CA LEU A 15 2.43 -8.00 -5.54
C LEU A 15 3.40 -9.20 -5.63
N ILE A 16 4.66 -8.88 -5.91
CA ILE A 16 5.83 -9.74 -5.75
C ILE A 16 6.59 -9.20 -4.53
N ASP A 17 6.63 -9.96 -3.43
CA ASP A 17 7.16 -9.50 -2.13
C ASP A 17 8.60 -9.96 -1.82
N GLY A 18 9.20 -10.78 -2.69
CA GLY A 18 10.55 -11.31 -2.54
C GLY A 18 10.66 -12.55 -1.64
N ASN A 19 9.56 -13.05 -1.05
CA ASN A 19 9.56 -14.25 -0.22
C ASN A 19 9.53 -15.56 -1.04
N GLY A 20 9.38 -15.49 -2.36
CA GLY A 20 9.32 -16.65 -3.26
C GLY A 20 8.01 -17.43 -3.20
N GLY A 21 7.00 -16.90 -2.50
CA GLY A 21 5.67 -17.51 -2.36
C GLY A 21 4.72 -17.19 -3.52
N LYS A 22 3.44 -17.49 -3.29
CA LYS A 22 2.36 -17.13 -4.24
C LYS A 22 2.23 -15.60 -4.34
N LEU A 23 1.92 -15.14 -5.54
CA LEU A 23 1.62 -13.73 -5.79
C LEU A 23 0.31 -13.32 -5.12
N LEU A 24 0.24 -12.08 -4.66
CA LEU A 24 -0.98 -11.49 -4.11
C LEU A 24 -1.62 -10.59 -5.17
N ASP A 25 -2.77 -11.02 -5.71
CA ASP A 25 -3.55 -10.24 -6.67
C ASP A 25 -4.32 -9.10 -5.99
N ASN A 26 -4.55 -8.00 -6.73
CA ASN A 26 -5.23 -6.79 -6.24
C ASN A 26 -4.72 -6.31 -4.89
N ALA A 27 -3.40 -6.37 -4.67
CA ALA A 27 -2.78 -6.00 -3.42
C ALA A 27 -2.89 -4.49 -3.16
N THR A 28 -3.00 -4.14 -1.89
CA THR A 28 -2.84 -2.78 -1.40
C THR A 28 -1.72 -2.73 -0.36
N VAL A 29 -0.81 -1.77 -0.50
CA VAL A 29 0.34 -1.52 0.37
C VAL A 29 0.22 -0.12 0.96
N VAL A 30 0.26 -0.04 2.29
CA VAL A 30 0.24 1.21 3.06
C VAL A 30 1.65 1.54 3.52
N ILE A 31 2.14 2.72 3.18
CA ILE A 31 3.47 3.22 3.55
C ILE A 31 3.31 4.49 4.38
N GLU A 32 3.89 4.48 5.58
CA GLU A 32 3.98 5.65 6.47
C GLU A 32 5.43 6.08 6.61
N GLY A 33 5.73 7.31 6.20
CA GLY A 33 7.11 7.81 6.17
C GLY A 33 8.00 6.96 5.26
N ASN A 34 8.88 6.17 5.85
CA ASN A 34 9.81 5.27 5.15
C ASN A 34 9.59 3.78 5.48
N ARG A 35 8.43 3.41 6.03
CA ARG A 35 8.12 2.02 6.40
C ARG A 35 6.81 1.55 5.82
N ILE A 36 6.80 0.28 5.39
CA ILE A 36 5.56 -0.43 5.07
C ILE A 36 4.83 -0.69 6.39
N LYS A 37 3.62 -0.15 6.50
CA LYS A 37 2.77 -0.28 7.68
C LYS A 37 1.85 -1.49 7.59
N GLN A 38 1.31 -1.76 6.39
CA GLN A 38 0.37 -2.84 6.14
C GLN A 38 0.43 -3.28 4.67
N VAL A 39 0.19 -4.57 4.46
CA VAL A 39 -0.08 -5.18 3.14
C VAL A 39 -1.35 -6.00 3.28
N ALA A 40 -2.29 -5.87 2.33
CA ALA A 40 -3.50 -6.68 2.30
C ALA A 40 -3.97 -6.94 0.86
N ALA A 41 -4.82 -7.95 0.69
CA ALA A 41 -5.55 -8.16 -0.55
C ALA A 41 -6.74 -7.20 -0.65
N GLY A 42 -7.00 -6.67 -1.85
CA GLY A 42 -8.14 -5.82 -2.12
C GLY A 42 -8.01 -4.42 -1.54
N LYS A 43 -9.15 -3.76 -1.33
CA LYS A 43 -9.22 -2.39 -0.82
C LYS A 43 -9.04 -2.37 0.69
N ILE A 44 -8.43 -1.29 1.19
CA ILE A 44 -8.25 -1.01 2.60
C ILE A 44 -8.76 0.41 2.85
N ASP A 45 -9.30 0.69 4.03
CA ASP A 45 -9.61 2.05 4.44
C ASP A 45 -8.32 2.82 4.72
N PHE A 46 -8.26 4.06 4.24
CA PHE A 46 -7.13 4.97 4.46
C PHE A 46 -7.63 6.42 4.56
N PRO A 47 -6.87 7.30 5.25
CA PRO A 47 -7.27 8.69 5.41
C PRO A 47 -7.32 9.43 4.07
N ARG A 48 -8.21 10.42 3.96
CA ARG A 48 -8.50 11.12 2.69
C ARG A 48 -7.29 11.86 2.12
N GLU A 49 -6.39 12.31 2.99
CA GLU A 49 -5.14 12.98 2.63
C GLU A 49 -4.07 12.03 2.05
N ALA A 50 -4.31 10.72 2.06
CA ALA A 50 -3.36 9.75 1.55
C ALA A 50 -3.06 9.98 0.07
N ARG A 51 -1.79 9.80 -0.29
CA ARG A 51 -1.38 9.81 -1.70
C ARG A 51 -1.62 8.42 -2.28
N VAL A 52 -2.59 8.30 -3.16
CA VAL A 52 -2.92 7.04 -3.83
C VAL A 52 -2.13 6.89 -5.13
N ILE A 53 -1.58 5.70 -5.33
CA ILE A 53 -0.91 5.22 -6.54
C ILE A 53 -1.69 3.98 -7.00
N ASP A 54 -2.25 4.05 -8.20
CA ASP A 54 -2.90 2.91 -8.84
C ASP A 54 -1.84 2.09 -9.62
N ALA A 55 -1.78 0.80 -9.35
CA ALA A 55 -0.86 -0.16 -9.96
C ALA A 55 -1.63 -1.28 -10.70
N GLY A 56 -2.95 -1.17 -10.85
CA GLY A 56 -3.81 -2.18 -11.46
C GLY A 56 -4.15 -1.94 -12.93
N SER A 57 -3.67 -0.84 -13.53
CA SER A 57 -3.89 -0.48 -14.94
C SER A 57 -2.88 -1.09 -15.89
#